data_AF-A0A520ZAA7-F1
#
_entry.id   AF-A0A520ZAA7-F1
#
_cell.length_a   1.000
_cell.length_b   1.000
_cell.length_c   1.000
_cell.angle_alpha   90.00
_cell.angle_beta   90.00
_cell.angle_gamma   90.00
#
_symmetry.space_group_name_H-M   'P 1'
#
loop_
_entity.id
_entity.type
_entity.pdbx_description
1 polymer ?
#
loop_
_entity_poly.entity_id
_entity_poly.type
_entity_poly.pdbx_seq_one_letter_code
_entity_poly.pdbx_strand_id
1 'polypeptide(L)' 'VPYKGELFESIHQFIGGLRAGMGYCGAKDIETLKESGRFVQISAAGINESHPHNVTITKESPNYSR' A
#
# COMPACT_ATOMS: atom_id res chain seq x y z
N VAL A 1 0.22 -3.36 -19.93
CA VAL A 1 0.87 -2.75 -18.74
C VAL A 1 1.83 -1.66 -19.23
N PRO A 2 1.75 -0.43 -18.69
CA PRO A 2 2.66 0.65 -19.07
C PRO A 2 4.11 0.32 -18.68
N TYR A 3 5.08 0.91 -19.38
CA TYR A 3 6.47 0.92 -18.92
C TYR A 3 6.56 1.66 -17.57
N LYS A 4 7.30 1.08 -16.61
CA LYS A 4 7.33 1.52 -15.21
C LYS A 4 8.69 2.07 -14.75
N GLY A 5 9.58 2.35 -15.69
CA GLY A 5 10.93 2.81 -15.36
C GLY A 5 11.86 1.67 -14.95
N GLU A 6 12.84 2.01 -14.13
CA GLU A 6 13.85 1.07 -13.66
C GLU A 6 13.28 0.16 -12.55
N LEU A 7 13.77 -1.08 -12.50
CA LEU A 7 13.35 -2.05 -11.48
C LEU A 7 13.52 -1.50 -10.06
N PHE A 8 14.61 -0.78 -9.82
CA PHE A 8 14.92 -0.19 -8.53
C PHE A 8 13.81 0.74 -8.01
N GLU A 9 13.20 1.53 -8.89
CA GLU A 9 12.15 2.49 -8.52
C GLU A 9 10.90 1.79 -7.99
N SER A 10 10.51 0.68 -8.64
CA SER A 10 9.37 -0.13 -8.20
C SER A 10 9.66 -0.85 -6.88
N ILE A 11 10.85 -1.45 -6.74
CA ILE A 11 11.26 -2.15 -5.52
C ILE A 11 11.33 -1.19 -4.33
N HIS A 12 11.81 0.04 -4.53
CA HIS A 12 11.84 1.05 -3.49
C HIS A 12 10.43 1.34 -2.94
N GLN A 13 9.43 1.51 -3.81
CA GLN A 13 8.05 1.74 -3.39
C GLN A 13 7.45 0.52 -2.67
N PHE A 14 7.72 -0.70 -3.14
CA PHE A 14 7.22 -1.92 -2.50
C PHE A 14 7.81 -2.14 -1.10
N ILE A 15 9.12 -1.97 -0.94
CA ILE A 15 9.77 -2.09 0.37
C ILE A 15 9.28 -0.97 1.31
N GLY A 16 9.14 0.26 0.80
CA GLY A 16 8.59 1.38 1.56
C GLY A 16 7.18 1.10 2.09
N GLY A 17 6.28 0.60 1.23
CA GLY A 17 4.92 0.22 1.60
C GLY A 17 4.88 -0.91 2.63
N LEU A 18 5.70 -1.96 2.45
CA LEU A 18 5.79 -3.06 3.41
C LEU A 18 6.24 -2.58 4.80
N ARG A 19 7.29 -1.76 4.86
CA ARG A 19 7.81 -1.21 6.13
C ARG A 19 6.80 -0.29 6.81
N ALA A 20 6.08 0.53 6.05
CA ALA A 20 5.01 1.37 6.60
C ALA A 20 3.90 0.52 7.22
N GLY A 21 3.43 -0.53 6.51
CA GLY A 21 2.44 -1.48 7.04
C GLY A 21 2.93 -2.21 8.30
N MET A 22 4.17 -2.71 8.29
CA MET A 22 4.80 -3.32 9.46
C MET A 22 4.85 -2.34 10.65
N GLY A 23 5.14 -1.07 10.40
CA GLY A 23 5.11 -0.02 11.42
C GLY A 23 3.73 0.17 12.06
N TYR A 24 2.66 0.25 11.24
CA TYR A 24 1.28 0.33 11.74
C TYR A 24 0.87 -0.89 12.57
N CYS A 25 1.37 -2.07 12.22
CA CYS A 25 1.10 -3.32 12.94
C CYS A 25 2.06 -3.58 14.12
N GLY A 26 3.05 -2.71 14.38
CA GLY A 26 4.06 -2.93 15.41
C GLY A 26 4.95 -4.16 15.18
N ALA A 27 5.12 -4.57 13.92
CA ALA A 27 5.88 -5.77 13.55
C ALA A 27 7.32 -5.40 13.18
N LYS A 28 8.30 -5.96 13.90
CA LYS A 28 9.73 -5.71 13.64
C LYS A 28 10.28 -6.45 12.41
N ASP A 29 9.65 -7.55 12.03
CA ASP A 29 10.04 -8.41 10.92
C ASP A 29 8.78 -9.06 10.28
N ILE A 30 8.99 -9.75 9.16
CA ILE A 30 7.91 -10.37 8.37
C ILE A 30 7.24 -11.50 9.14
N GLU A 31 7.99 -12.28 9.91
CA GLU A 31 7.42 -13.39 10.68
C GLU A 31 6.52 -12.88 11.80
N THR A 32 6.95 -11.84 12.52
CA THR A 32 6.12 -11.15 13.51
C THR A 32 4.83 -10.62 12.86
N LEU A 33 4.91 -10.01 11.67
CA LEU A 33 3.72 -9.50 10.97
C LEU A 33 2.73 -10.63 10.62
N LYS A 34 3.24 -11.78 10.17
CA LYS A 34 2.40 -12.95 9.84
C LYS A 34 1.70 -13.52 11.07
N GLU A 35 2.37 -13.54 12.21
CA GLU A 35 1.85 -14.10 13.46
C GLU A 35 0.85 -13.15 14.17
N SER A 36 1.22 -11.86 14.28
CA SER A 36 0.47 -10.88 15.07
C SER A 36 -0.55 -10.09 14.25
N GLY A 37 -0.37 -10.01 12.92
CA GLY A 37 -1.27 -9.28 12.03
C GLY A 37 -2.72 -9.77 12.13
N ARG A 38 -3.66 -8.83 12.02
CA ARG A 38 -5.10 -9.11 12.06
C ARG A 38 -5.79 -8.40 10.91
N PHE A 39 -6.68 -9.13 10.26
CA PHE A 39 -7.54 -8.60 9.22
C PHE A 39 -8.94 -8.34 9.77
N VAL A 40 -9.61 -7.36 9.17
CA VAL A 40 -11.03 -7.11 9.37
C VAL A 40 -11.72 -7.14 8.01
N GLN A 41 -12.94 -7.63 7.97
CA GLN A 41 -13.74 -7.62 6.75
C GLN A 41 -14.34 -6.23 6.55
N ILE A 42 -14.24 -5.71 5.33
CA ILE A 42 -14.85 -4.43 4.94
C ILE A 42 -15.90 -4.63 3.86
N SER A 43 -16.84 -3.71 3.76
CA SER A 43 -17.85 -3.69 2.71
C SER A 43 -17.32 -3.07 1.42
N ALA A 44 -18.08 -3.16 0.33
CA ALA A 44 -17.77 -2.46 -0.91
C ALA A 44 -17.69 -0.92 -0.73
N ALA A 45 -18.49 -0.37 0.19
CA ALA A 45 -18.40 1.05 0.55
C ALA A 45 -17.06 1.35 1.24
N GLY A 46 -16.60 0.47 2.15
CA GLY A 46 -15.30 0.61 2.78
C GLY A 46 -14.12 0.53 1.80
N ILE A 47 -14.25 -0.25 0.72
CA ILE A 47 -13.25 -0.29 -0.36
C ILE A 47 -13.20 1.07 -1.06
N ASN A 48 -14.34 1.65 -1.44
CA ASN A 48 -14.40 2.97 -2.07
C ASN A 48 -13.85 4.07 -1.16
N GLU A 49 -14.11 3.98 0.14
CA GLU A 49 -13.58 4.89 1.16
C GLU A 49 -12.06 4.77 1.32
N SER A 50 -11.51 3.55 1.26
CA SER A 50 -10.07 3.31 1.44
C SER A 50 -9.20 3.88 0.32
N HIS A 51 -9.75 4.03 -0.89
CA HIS A 51 -9.08 4.68 -2.00
C HIS A 51 -9.33 6.20 -1.97
N PRO A 52 -8.44 7.05 -2.54
CA PRO A 52 -8.75 8.45 -2.78
C PRO A 52 -10.09 8.59 -3.52
N HIS A 53 -11.00 9.36 -2.93
CA HIS A 53 -12.34 9.60 -3.42
C HIS A 53 -12.70 11.08 -3.25
N ASN A 54 -13.61 11.59 -4.07
CA ASN A 54 -14.05 13.00 -4.09
C ASN A 54 -12.91 14.03 -4.30
N VAL A 55 -11.85 13.65 -5.00
CA VAL A 55 -10.71 14.53 -5.33
C VAL A 55 -10.24 14.30 -6.77
N THR A 56 -9.80 15.37 -7.44
CA THR A 56 -9.14 15.28 -8.74
C THR A 56 -7.64 15.11 -8.54
N ILE A 57 -7.08 14.00 -8.99
CA ILE A 57 -5.63 13.76 -8.95
C ILE A 57 -5.00 14.56 -10.09
N THR A 58 -4.21 15.58 -9.74
CA THR A 58 -3.54 16.47 -10.70
C THR A 58 -2.08 16.10 -10.95
N LYS A 59 -1.52 15.20 -10.13
CA LYS A 59 -0.16 14.68 -10.25
C LYS A 59 -0.17 13.19 -9.90
N GLU A 60 0.49 12.39 -10.72
CA GLU A 60 0.62 10.96 -10.46
C GLU A 60 1.50 10.67 -9.24
N SER A 61 1.10 9.65 -8.48
CA SER A 61 1.90 9.10 -7.38
C SER A 61 2.74 7.93 -7.88
N PRO A 62 4.01 7.79 -7.43
CA PRO A 62 4.86 6.67 -7.84
C PRO A 62 4.35 5.29 -7.37
N ASN A 63 3.45 5.24 -6.39
CA ASN A 63 2.96 4.00 -5.77
C ASN A 63 1.43 3.83 -5.82
N TYR A 64 0.72 4.67 -6.56
CA TYR A 64 -0.74 4.61 -6.64
C TYR A 64 -1.23 4.93 -8.06
N SER A 65 -1.72 3.90 -8.75
CA SER A 65 -2.40 4.01 -10.05
C SER A 65 -3.71 3.24 -9.97
N ARG A 66 -4.85 3.90 -10.22
CA ARG A 66 -6.15 3.24 -10.37
C ARG A 66 -6.38 2.84 -11.83
#